data_AF-A0A9R1RUT3-F1
#
_entry.id   AF-A0A9R1RUT3-F1
#
_cell.length_a   1.000
_cell.length_b   1.000
_cell.length_c   1.000
_cell.angle_alpha   90.00
_cell.angle_beta   90.00
_cell.angle_gamma   90.00
#
_symmetry.space_group_name_H-M   'P 1'
#
loop_
_entity.id
_entity.type
_entity.pdbx_description
1 polymer ?
#
loop_
_entity_poly.entity_id
_entity_poly.type
_entity_poly.pdbx_seq_one_letter_code
_entity_poly.pdbx_strand_id
1 'polypeptide(L)'
;MAMVDVDAPFLEDKEEPLGGVCDFRGRAVYRATSGGWRSALFLVAVEVAVIIAYYGVSANLITYLTGPLGHSNAAAATAVNVWTGTARLMPLLSAFVADSWLGRYRSIILACTLYVLVINEITLLPIWVSFS
;
A
#
# COMPACT_ATOMS: atom_id res chain seq x y z
N MET A 1 -19.56 -62.05 5.63
CA MET A 1 -19.00 -61.54 6.90
C MET A 1 -17.94 -60.54 6.51
N ALA A 2 -18.17 -59.27 6.89
CA ALA A 2 -17.52 -58.10 6.32
C ALA A 2 -16.02 -58.00 6.65
N MET A 3 -15.21 -57.73 5.63
CA MET A 3 -14.01 -56.92 5.76
C MET A 3 -14.20 -55.78 4.77
N VAL A 4 -14.89 -54.72 5.23
CA VAL A 4 -14.95 -53.45 4.50
C VAL A 4 -13.58 -52.82 4.72
N ASP A 5 -12.85 -52.64 3.62
CA ASP A 5 -11.54 -52.02 3.57
C ASP A 5 -11.54 -50.69 4.34
N VAL A 6 -10.63 -50.65 5.31
CA VAL A 6 -10.19 -49.45 6.01
C VAL A 6 -9.16 -48.80 5.10
N ASP A 7 -9.60 -48.07 4.08
CA ASP A 7 -8.72 -47.21 3.28
C ASP A 7 -9.29 -45.79 3.22
N ALA A 8 -8.86 -45.02 4.23
CA ALA A 8 -8.62 -43.57 4.27
C ALA A 8 -9.61 -42.61 3.56
N PRO A 9 -10.59 -42.04 4.28
CA PRO A 9 -11.32 -40.85 3.83
C PRO A 9 -10.58 -39.54 4.15
N PHE A 10 -9.24 -39.52 4.21
CA PHE A 10 -8.53 -38.44 4.92
C PHE A 10 -7.84 -37.35 4.10
N LEU A 11 -7.73 -37.37 2.76
CA LEU A 11 -6.99 -36.29 2.05
C LEU A 11 -7.48 -36.01 0.63
N GLU A 12 -8.70 -35.51 0.46
CA GLU A 12 -9.02 -34.72 -0.75
C GLU A 12 -10.14 -33.70 -0.48
N ASP A 13 -9.94 -32.85 0.54
CA ASP A 13 -10.60 -31.53 0.58
C ASP A 13 -10.03 -30.69 -0.58
N LYS A 14 -10.48 -30.99 -1.81
CA LYS A 14 -10.26 -30.09 -2.94
C LYS A 14 -11.10 -28.86 -2.67
N GLU A 15 -10.47 -27.83 -2.08
CA GLU A 15 -11.10 -26.52 -1.87
C GLU A 15 -11.89 -26.13 -3.11
N GLU A 16 -13.22 -26.07 -2.98
CA GLU A 16 -14.06 -25.69 -4.10
C GLU A 16 -13.73 -24.25 -4.51
N PRO A 17 -13.56 -23.99 -5.82
CA PRO A 17 -13.35 -22.63 -6.29
C PRO A 17 -14.52 -21.74 -5.88
N LEU A 18 -14.23 -20.48 -5.54
CA LEU A 18 -15.27 -19.53 -5.16
C LEU A 18 -16.26 -19.36 -6.31
N GLY A 19 -17.50 -19.81 -6.09
CA GLY A 19 -18.57 -19.73 -7.08
C GLY A 19 -18.79 -18.29 -7.56
N GLY A 20 -18.64 -18.07 -8.86
CA GLY A 20 -18.87 -16.77 -9.50
C GLY A 20 -17.71 -15.77 -9.41
N VAL A 21 -16.55 -16.15 -8.85
CA VAL A 21 -15.37 -15.26 -8.75
C VAL A 21 -14.26 -15.76 -9.68
N CYS A 22 -13.95 -14.95 -10.70
CA CYS A 22 -12.90 -15.22 -11.66
C CYS A 22 -11.75 -14.20 -11.51
N ASP A 23 -10.52 -14.68 -11.63
CA ASP A 23 -9.29 -13.88 -11.66
C ASP A 23 -9.34 -12.91 -12.86
N PHE A 24 -8.47 -11.89 -12.89
CA PHE A 24 -8.34 -10.98 -14.05
C PHE A 24 -7.93 -11.69 -15.36
N ARG A 25 -7.60 -12.99 -15.26
CA ARG A 25 -7.32 -13.92 -16.36
C ARG A 25 -8.47 -14.89 -16.68
N GLY A 26 -9.65 -14.71 -16.08
CA GLY A 26 -10.81 -15.59 -16.28
C GLY A 26 -10.70 -16.97 -15.63
N ARG A 27 -9.72 -17.20 -14.73
CA ARG A 27 -9.54 -18.48 -14.03
C ARG A 27 -10.32 -18.47 -12.72
N ALA A 28 -10.82 -19.64 -12.32
CA ALA A 28 -11.50 -19.78 -11.04
C ALA A 28 -10.56 -19.44 -9.86
N VAL A 29 -11.08 -18.69 -8.89
CA VAL A 29 -10.31 -18.18 -7.75
C VAL A 29 -10.50 -19.09 -6.53
N TYR A 30 -9.41 -19.57 -5.94
CA TYR A 30 -9.42 -20.38 -4.72
C TYR A 30 -9.05 -19.55 -3.50
N ARG A 31 -9.73 -19.75 -2.36
CA ARG A 31 -9.46 -19.01 -1.13
C ARG A 31 -8.02 -19.19 -0.63
N ALA A 32 -7.41 -20.36 -0.78
CA ALA A 32 -6.00 -20.55 -0.45
C ALA A 32 -5.02 -19.71 -1.31
N THR A 33 -5.42 -19.30 -2.52
CA THR A 33 -4.53 -18.65 -3.49
C THR A 33 -4.79 -17.15 -3.70
N SER A 34 -5.96 -16.65 -3.29
CA SER A 34 -6.36 -15.26 -3.53
C SER A 34 -6.29 -14.40 -2.27
N GLY A 35 -5.61 -13.26 -2.35
CA GLY A 35 -5.74 -12.13 -1.41
C GLY A 35 -5.84 -12.53 0.07
N GLY A 36 -4.71 -12.89 0.69
CA GLY A 36 -4.64 -13.30 2.09
C GLY A 36 -4.27 -12.19 3.07
N TRP A 37 -4.18 -12.55 4.35
CA TRP A 37 -3.80 -11.67 5.47
C TRP A 37 -2.50 -10.89 5.26
N ARG A 38 -1.51 -11.46 4.56
CA ARG A 38 -0.25 -10.78 4.26
C ARG A 38 -0.44 -9.55 3.36
N SER A 39 -1.28 -9.68 2.33
CA SER A 39 -1.65 -8.59 1.44
C SER A 39 -2.48 -7.52 2.18
N ALA A 40 -3.39 -7.93 3.07
CA ALA A 40 -4.13 -7.00 3.91
C ALA A 40 -3.22 -6.22 4.87
N LEU A 41 -2.30 -6.91 5.56
CA LEU A 41 -1.31 -6.27 6.44
C LEU A 41 -0.42 -5.28 5.70
N PHE A 42 -0.01 -5.63 4.48
CA PHE A 42 0.77 -4.73 3.63
C PHE A 42 0.00 -3.46 3.26
N LEU A 43 -1.28 -3.59 2.88
CA LEU A 43 -2.14 -2.45 2.59
C LEU A 43 -2.29 -1.55 3.82
N VAL A 44 -2.53 -2.15 5.00
CA VAL A 44 -2.64 -1.41 6.27
C VAL A 44 -1.34 -0.68 6.60
N ALA A 45 -0.18 -1.32 6.46
CA ALA A 45 1.10 -0.68 6.73
C ALA A 45 1.35 0.51 5.80
N VAL A 46 1.02 0.39 4.51
CA VAL A 46 1.11 1.49 3.55
C VAL A 46 0.17 2.63 3.93
N GLU A 47 -1.08 2.32 4.28
CA GLU A 47 -2.07 3.32 4.68
C GLU A 47 -1.61 4.10 5.93
N VAL A 48 -1.12 3.38 6.95
CA VAL A 48 -0.57 3.99 8.16
C VAL A 48 0.61 4.91 7.85
N ALA A 49 1.53 4.50 6.98
CA ALA A 49 2.66 5.32 6.57
C ALA A 49 2.21 6.61 5.86
N VAL A 50 1.22 6.51 4.98
CA VAL A 50 0.62 7.66 4.30
C VAL A 50 -0.01 8.62 5.30
N ILE A 51 -0.77 8.11 6.26
CA ILE A 51 -1.44 8.91 7.28
C ILE A 51 -0.41 9.65 8.15
N ILE A 52 0.66 8.97 8.58
CA ILE A 52 1.75 9.59 9.35
C ILE A 52 2.40 10.71 8.55
N ALA A 53 2.71 10.48 7.27
CA ALA A 53 3.31 11.49 6.40
C ALA A 53 2.37 12.70 6.21
N TYR A 54 1.08 12.46 5.98
CA TYR A 54 0.09 13.52 5.80
C TYR A 54 0.01 14.43 7.04
N TYR A 55 -0.13 13.84 8.24
CA TYR A 55 -0.21 14.62 9.46
C TYR A 55 1.12 15.29 9.82
N GLY A 56 2.25 14.61 9.58
CA GLY A 56 3.58 15.18 9.81
C GLY A 56 3.84 16.44 8.97
N VAL A 57 3.46 16.41 7.69
CA VAL A 57 3.55 17.59 6.81
C VAL A 57 2.51 18.63 7.24
N SER A 58 1.25 18.24 7.43
CA SER A 58 0.17 19.17 7.77
C SER A 58 0.42 19.93 9.08
N ALA A 59 1.02 19.30 10.09
CA ALA A 59 1.31 19.93 11.38
C ALA A 59 2.42 21.00 11.28
N ASN A 60 3.41 20.78 10.41
CA ASN A 60 4.58 21.66 10.29
C ASN A 60 4.44 22.71 9.17
N LEU A 61 3.50 22.53 8.24
CA LEU A 61 3.39 23.34 7.03
C LEU A 61 3.14 24.83 7.30
N ILE A 62 2.21 25.17 8.21
CA ILE A 62 1.92 26.58 8.54
C ILE A 62 3.17 27.26 9.11
N THR A 63 3.79 26.64 10.10
CA THR A 63 4.97 27.17 10.79
C THR A 63 6.15 27.32 9.84
N TYR A 64 6.33 26.38 8.90
CA TYR A 64 7.36 26.45 7.88
C TYR A 64 7.12 27.60 6.88
N LEU A 65 5.87 27.81 6.48
CA LEU A 65 5.50 28.88 5.55
C LEU A 65 5.64 30.28 6.18
N THR A 66 5.24 30.45 7.44
CA THR A 66 5.28 31.75 8.12
C THR A 66 6.66 32.08 8.72
N GLY A 67 7.45 31.07 9.09
CA GLY A 67 8.78 31.26 9.65
C GLY A 67 9.86 31.35 8.57
N PRO A 68 10.52 30.23 8.20
CA PRO A 68 11.62 30.21 7.22
C PRO A 68 11.32 30.85 5.87
N LEU A 69 10.09 30.70 5.36
CA LEU A 69 9.68 31.26 4.06
C LEU A 69 9.12 32.69 4.14
N GLY A 70 8.80 33.17 5.35
CA GLY A 70 8.34 34.54 5.57
C GLY A 70 7.02 34.91 4.89
N HIS A 71 6.17 33.94 4.53
CA HIS A 71 4.86 34.24 3.96
C HIS A 71 3.95 34.92 4.99
N SER A 72 3.08 35.84 4.53
CA SER A 72 2.04 36.40 5.38
C SER A 72 1.06 35.31 5.83
N ASN A 73 0.43 35.50 7.00
CA ASN A 73 -0.55 34.54 7.53
C ASN A 73 -1.67 34.22 6.53
N ALA A 74 -2.10 35.21 5.74
CA ALA A 74 -3.09 35.02 4.69
C ALA A 74 -2.57 34.08 3.57
N ALA A 75 -1.35 34.30 3.08
CA ALA A 75 -0.76 33.46 2.04
C ALA A 75 -0.48 32.04 2.53
N ALA A 76 0.00 31.89 3.78
CA ALA A 76 0.21 30.58 4.39
C ALA A 76 -1.10 29.79 4.57
N ALA A 77 -2.17 30.45 4.99
CA ALA A 77 -3.50 29.83 5.09
C ALA A 77 -4.02 29.36 3.72
N THR A 78 -3.80 30.15 2.65
CA THR A 78 -4.15 29.73 1.29
C THR A 78 -3.38 28.48 0.86
N ALA A 79 -2.06 28.42 1.09
CA ALA A 79 -1.26 27.26 0.77
C ALA A 79 -1.70 25.99 1.52
N VAL A 80 -2.10 26.12 2.78
CA VAL A 80 -2.61 25.01 3.59
C VAL A 80 -3.98 24.54 3.09
N ASN A 81 -4.85 25.46 2.67
CA ASN A 81 -6.12 25.12 2.05
C ASN A 81 -5.91 24.36 0.73
N VAL A 82 -4.94 24.78 -0.08
CA VAL A 82 -4.56 24.07 -1.31
C VAL A 82 -4.03 22.68 -0.99
N TRP A 83 -3.08 22.54 -0.05
CA TRP A 83 -2.58 21.25 0.42
C TRP A 83 -3.70 20.30 0.84
N THR A 84 -4.61 20.78 1.68
CA THR A 84 -5.74 19.99 2.19
C THR A 84 -6.72 19.63 1.06
N GLY A 85 -6.94 20.55 0.12
CA GLY A 85 -7.75 20.31 -1.08
C GLY A 85 -7.15 19.21 -1.96
N THR A 86 -5.86 19.29 -2.26
CA THR A 86 -5.13 18.28 -3.04
C THR A 86 -5.13 16.92 -2.34
N ALA A 87 -4.90 16.90 -1.02
CA ALA A 87 -4.93 15.66 -0.24
C ALA A 87 -6.30 14.96 -0.28
N ARG A 88 -7.40 15.71 -0.33
CA ARG A 88 -8.76 15.15 -0.49
C ARG A 88 -9.03 14.59 -1.88
N LEU A 89 -8.32 15.06 -2.90
CA LEU A 89 -8.43 14.57 -4.27
C LEU A 89 -7.51 13.37 -4.54
N MET A 90 -6.45 13.20 -3.75
CA MET A 90 -5.48 12.12 -3.89
C MET A 90 -6.12 10.71 -3.91
N PRO A 91 -7.13 10.37 -3.09
CA PRO A 91 -7.79 9.06 -3.14
C PRO A 91 -8.53 8.79 -4.46
N LEU A 92 -9.10 9.82 -5.07
CA LEU A 92 -9.75 9.69 -6.38
C LEU A 92 -8.72 9.38 -7.46
N LEU A 93 -7.58 10.07 -7.41
CA LEU A 93 -6.46 9.78 -8.31
C LEU A 93 -5.92 8.36 -8.08
N SER A 94 -5.74 7.95 -6.81
CA SER A 94 -5.25 6.61 -6.50
C SER A 94 -6.24 5.52 -6.91
N ALA A 95 -7.55 5.77 -6.79
CA ALA A 95 -8.60 4.85 -7.24
C ALA A 95 -8.63 4.75 -8.78
N PHE A 96 -8.61 5.87 -9.50
CA PHE A 96 -8.54 5.86 -10.96
C PHE A 96 -7.31 5.12 -11.48
N VAL A 97 -6.16 5.39 -10.84
CA VAL A 97 -4.93 4.66 -11.11
C VAL A 97 -5.14 3.19 -10.75
N ALA A 98 -5.72 2.85 -9.59
CA ALA A 98 -6.06 1.49 -9.12
C ALA A 98 -6.94 0.71 -10.12
N ASP A 99 -7.91 1.35 -10.72
CA ASP A 99 -8.81 0.71 -11.69
C ASP A 99 -8.14 0.52 -13.05
N SER A 100 -7.28 1.46 -13.45
CA SER A 100 -6.61 1.45 -14.76
C SER A 100 -5.47 0.42 -14.89
N TRP A 101 -4.94 -0.12 -13.78
CA TRP A 101 -3.70 -0.90 -13.77
C TRP A 101 -3.81 -2.24 -12.99
N LEU A 102 -5.01 -2.68 -12.59
CA LEU A 102 -5.18 -3.87 -11.75
C LEU A 102 -4.99 -5.19 -12.54
N GLY A 103 -3.73 -5.52 -12.80
CA GLY A 103 -3.25 -6.86 -13.13
C GLY A 103 -1.77 -6.99 -12.78
N ARG A 104 -1.45 -7.61 -11.63
CA ARG A 104 -0.14 -8.13 -11.13
C ARG A 104 1.10 -7.20 -11.08
N TYR A 105 1.22 -6.19 -11.94
CA TYR A 105 2.39 -5.31 -12.08
C TYR A 105 2.56 -4.33 -10.90
N ARG A 106 1.46 -4.00 -10.22
CA ARG A 106 1.41 -2.97 -9.17
C ARG A 106 2.10 -3.39 -7.88
N SER A 107 1.89 -4.63 -7.44
CA SER A 107 2.54 -5.15 -6.23
C SER A 107 4.05 -5.25 -6.43
N ILE A 108 4.47 -5.57 -7.66
CA ILE A 108 5.88 -5.66 -8.04
C ILE A 108 6.51 -4.26 -8.06
N ILE A 109 5.89 -3.28 -8.74
CA ILE A 109 6.41 -1.90 -8.73
C ILE A 109 6.47 -1.35 -7.31
N LEU A 110 5.42 -1.53 -6.50
CA LEU A 110 5.40 -0.95 -5.15
C LEU A 110 6.44 -1.61 -4.24
N ALA A 111 6.62 -2.93 -4.34
CA ALA A 111 7.73 -3.62 -3.67
C ALA A 111 9.10 -3.12 -4.17
N CYS A 112 9.28 -2.93 -5.48
CA CYS A 112 10.51 -2.39 -6.07
C CYS A 112 10.81 -0.96 -5.59
N THR A 113 9.81 -0.08 -5.59
CA THR A 113 9.96 1.32 -5.15
C THR A 113 10.32 1.38 -3.67
N LEU A 114 9.62 0.64 -2.82
CA LEU A 114 9.95 0.57 -1.38
C LEU A 114 11.37 0.00 -1.16
N TYR A 115 11.75 -1.04 -1.90
CA TYR A 115 13.09 -1.61 -1.81
C TYR A 115 14.20 -0.62 -2.17
N VAL A 116 14.01 0.15 -3.25
CA VAL A 116 14.97 1.19 -3.68
C VAL A 116 15.07 2.31 -2.65
N LEU A 117 13.94 2.78 -2.11
CA LEU A 117 13.94 3.82 -1.07
C LEU A 117 14.68 3.37 0.19
N VAL A 118 14.41 2.16 0.65
CA VAL A 118 15.08 1.58 1.84
C VAL A 118 16.58 1.42 1.60
N ILE A 119 17.00 0.94 0.43
CA ILE A 119 18.41 0.81 0.09
C ILE A 119 19.11 2.16 0.03
N ASN A 120 18.46 3.17 -0.55
CA ASN A 120 19.06 4.50 -0.68
C ASN A 120 19.32 5.11 0.70
N GLU A 121 18.35 5.04 1.62
CA GLU A 121 18.53 5.55 2.99
C GLU A 121 19.61 4.78 3.75
N ILE A 122 19.60 3.44 3.68
CA ILE A 122 20.58 2.59 4.39
C ILE A 122 22.00 2.79 3.83
N THR A 123 22.14 3.03 2.53
CA THR A 123 23.45 3.18 1.87
C THR A 123 24.04 4.58 2.07
N LEU A 124 23.20 5.60 2.18
CA LEU A 124 23.65 6.98 2.34
C LEU A 124 24.05 7.32 3.79
N LEU A 125 23.46 6.65 4.78
CA LEU A 125 23.81 6.80 6.20
C LEU A 125 25.31 6.56 6.51
N PRO A 126 25.95 5.45 6.10
CA PRO A 126 27.37 5.20 6.39
C PRO A 126 28.33 6.09 5.61
N ILE A 127 27.94 6.54 4.40
CA ILE A 127 28.75 7.44 3.58
C ILE A 127 28.77 8.83 4.22
N TRP A 128 27.62 9.36 4.65
CA TRP A 128 27.55 10.64 5.35
C TRP A 128 28.31 10.65 6.68
N VAL A 129 28.26 9.55 7.45
CA VAL A 129 29.01 9.41 8.71
C VAL A 129 30.53 9.31 8.48
N SER A 130 30.99 8.88 7.30
CA SER A 130 32.42 8.82 6.98
C SER A 130 33.01 10.17 6.54
N PHE A 131 32.17 11.17 6.26
CA PHE A 131 32.57 12.53 5.87
C PHE A 131 32.30 13.58 6.97
N SER A 132 31.85 13.16 8.16
CA SER A 132 31.71 13.98 9.38
C SER A 132 32.73 13.58 10.44
#